data_AF-A0A919MM01-F1
#
_entry.id   AF-A0A919MM01-F1
#
_cell.length_a   1.000
_cell.length_b   1.000
_cell.length_c   1.000
_cell.angle_alpha   90.00
_cell.angle_beta   90.00
_cell.angle_gamma   90.00
#
_symmetry.space_group_name_H-M   'P 1'
#
loop_
_entity.id
_entity.type
_entity.pdbx_description
1 polymer ?
#
loop_
_entity_poly.entity_id
_entity_poly.type
_entity_poly.pdbx_seq_one_letter_code
_entity_poly.pdbx_strand_id
1 'polypeptide(L)'
;MSGSPQELLAAAAVARLEDAAGSGTAGPGLSVAVVVQDFEAEPFFRSVIQFALAVPKAEGEAWQRAFTRTIFLAGRPDSLAQRFTADLNGPAGSVAWYGPAREKQLRNLSRMLRAFQGDAPVLPPPGSVLVRAPGPPSGTEHTATIATRDVSFAGYLVHTHHLFAEATLRGLIRPGDTIRVEHRGELDGPLIRTALDPALAPGVQTRITHDGRDPDRLRLYAVLVAGRKGDEPCKPTAS
;
A
#
# COMPACT_ATOMS: atom_id res chain seq x y z
N MET A 1 0.82 -26.33 10.80
CA MET A 1 -0.53 -25.95 10.33
C MET A 1 -0.83 -26.70 9.04
N SER A 2 -1.83 -27.58 9.06
CA SER A 2 -2.21 -28.48 7.95
C SER A 2 -3.58 -28.07 7.36
N GLY A 3 -3.69 -26.80 6.95
CA GLY A 3 -4.84 -26.28 6.21
C GLY A 3 -4.53 -26.17 4.71
N SER A 4 -5.57 -26.17 3.89
CA SER A 4 -5.48 -25.83 2.47
C SER A 4 -4.91 -24.41 2.29
N PRO A 5 -4.27 -24.09 1.15
CA PRO A 5 -3.80 -22.74 0.87
C PRO A 5 -4.90 -21.67 0.98
N GLN A 6 -6.15 -22.00 0.65
CA GLN A 6 -7.28 -21.07 0.75
C GLN A 6 -7.67 -20.78 2.20
N GLU A 7 -7.69 -21.80 3.06
CA GLU A 7 -7.93 -21.60 4.50
C GLU A 7 -6.86 -20.73 5.14
N LEU A 8 -5.60 -20.91 4.75
CA LEU A 8 -4.50 -20.09 5.24
C LEU A 8 -4.64 -18.62 4.78
N LEU A 9 -5.01 -18.38 3.52
CA LEU A 9 -5.26 -17.04 3.00
C LEU A 9 -6.46 -16.37 3.69
N ALA A 10 -7.53 -17.13 3.91
CA ALA A 10 -8.72 -16.64 4.62
C ALA A 10 -8.39 -16.27 6.07
N ALA A 11 -7.68 -17.13 6.79
CA ALA A 11 -7.25 -16.88 8.16
C ALA A 11 -6.36 -15.64 8.27
N ALA A 12 -5.38 -15.49 7.37
CA ALA A 12 -4.52 -14.31 7.32
C ALA A 12 -5.30 -13.02 6.98
N ALA A 13 -6.30 -13.11 6.09
CA ALA A 13 -7.14 -11.98 5.73
C ALA A 13 -8.03 -11.54 6.92
N VAL A 14 -8.60 -12.49 7.67
CA VAL A 14 -9.40 -12.22 8.87
C VAL A 14 -8.54 -11.59 9.96
N ALA A 15 -7.36 -12.16 10.27
CA ALA A 15 -6.46 -11.62 11.29
C ALA A 15 -6.06 -10.17 11.00
N ARG A 16 -5.85 -9.82 9.71
CA ARG A 16 -5.57 -8.44 9.29
C ARG A 16 -6.79 -7.52 9.48
N LEU A 17 -8.00 -8.00 9.19
CA LEU A 17 -9.22 -7.22 9.38
C LEU A 17 -9.49 -6.95 10.85
N GLU A 18 -9.27 -7.93 11.72
CA GLU A 18 -9.42 -7.79 13.17
C GLU A 18 -8.44 -6.76 13.75
N ASP A 19 -7.18 -6.75 13.28
CA ASP A 19 -6.18 -5.73 13.64
C ASP A 19 -6.59 -4.31 13.17
N ALA A 20 -7.25 -4.22 12.01
CA ALA A 20 -7.70 -2.93 11.45
C ALA A 20 -9.02 -2.42 12.05
N ALA A 21 -9.86 -3.29 12.58
CA ALA A 21 -11.22 -2.99 13.03
C ALA A 21 -11.32 -2.40 14.45
N GLY A 22 -10.34 -1.60 14.88
CA GLY A 22 -10.35 -0.94 16.19
C GLY A 22 -11.71 -0.32 16.55
N SER A 23 -12.02 -0.24 17.86
CA SER A 23 -13.36 -0.07 18.47
C SER A 23 -14.16 1.22 18.19
N GLY A 24 -13.85 1.96 17.13
CA GLY A 24 -14.53 3.20 16.74
C GLY A 24 -15.72 2.98 15.80
N THR A 25 -16.71 3.88 15.87
CA THR A 25 -17.82 3.94 14.92
C THR A 25 -17.31 4.32 13.52
N ALA A 26 -17.95 3.76 12.48
CA ALA A 26 -17.59 4.03 11.09
C ALA A 26 -17.86 5.51 10.73
N GLY A 27 -16.82 6.34 10.83
CA GLY A 27 -16.83 7.71 10.33
C GLY A 27 -17.05 7.76 8.81
N PRO A 28 -17.36 8.95 8.25
CA PRO A 28 -17.51 9.10 6.80
C PRO A 28 -16.23 8.65 6.09
N GLY A 29 -16.36 7.74 5.12
CA GLY A 29 -15.22 7.16 4.41
C GLY A 29 -14.38 8.22 3.70
N LEU A 30 -13.07 8.25 4.02
CA LEU A 30 -12.09 9.08 3.33
C LEU A 30 -11.54 8.32 2.11
N SER A 31 -11.11 9.07 1.11
CA SER A 31 -10.47 8.55 -0.09
C SER A 31 -9.31 9.44 -0.50
N VAL A 32 -8.41 8.87 -1.30
CA VAL A 32 -7.26 9.58 -1.86
C VAL A 32 -7.38 9.57 -3.39
N ALA A 33 -6.95 10.64 -4.04
CA ALA A 33 -6.72 10.65 -5.48
C ALA A 33 -5.22 10.80 -5.73
N VAL A 34 -4.71 10.03 -6.68
CA VAL A 34 -3.30 10.06 -7.08
C VAL A 34 -3.25 10.34 -8.57
N VAL A 35 -2.62 11.44 -8.95
CA VAL A 35 -2.32 11.74 -10.35
C VAL A 35 -0.94 11.20 -10.66
N VAL A 36 -0.85 10.31 -11.65
CA VAL A 36 0.40 9.70 -12.11
C VAL A 36 0.63 10.10 -13.55
N GLN A 37 1.77 10.74 -13.81
CA GLN A 37 2.22 11.06 -15.15
C GLN A 37 3.00 9.87 -15.73
N ASP A 38 4.05 9.49 -15.01
CA ASP A 38 4.99 8.44 -15.39
C ASP A 38 5.17 7.52 -14.19
N PHE A 39 5.33 6.22 -14.46
CA PHE A 39 5.49 5.23 -13.41
C PHE A 39 6.90 4.65 -13.38
N GLU A 40 7.54 4.83 -12.24
CA GLU A 40 8.75 4.12 -11.85
C GLU A 40 8.53 3.52 -10.46
N ALA A 41 8.97 2.27 -10.25
CA ALA A 41 8.63 1.52 -9.04
C ALA A 41 9.15 2.17 -7.77
N GLU A 42 10.45 2.52 -7.69
CA GLU A 42 11.02 3.13 -6.48
C GLU A 42 10.37 4.49 -6.15
N PRO A 43 10.31 5.46 -7.08
CA PRO A 43 9.73 6.76 -6.78
C PRO A 43 8.25 6.67 -6.39
N PHE A 44 7.49 5.79 -7.04
CA PHE A 44 6.09 5.55 -6.70
C PHE A 44 5.95 4.99 -5.28
N PHE A 45 6.65 3.89 -4.95
CA PHE A 45 6.58 3.26 -3.62
C PHE A 45 7.01 4.21 -2.51
N ARG A 46 8.10 4.95 -2.74
CA ARG A 46 8.56 5.98 -1.81
C ARG A 46 7.51 7.06 -1.61
N SER A 47 6.83 7.50 -2.67
CA SER A 47 5.78 8.51 -2.57
C SER A 47 4.55 8.02 -1.80
N VAL A 48 4.17 6.73 -1.92
CA VAL A 48 3.09 6.12 -1.12
C VAL A 48 3.44 6.18 0.37
N ILE A 49 4.66 5.75 0.72
CA ILE A 49 5.15 5.75 2.12
C ILE A 49 5.21 7.18 2.65
N GLN A 50 5.77 8.11 1.87
CA GLN A 50 5.88 9.51 2.25
C GLN A 50 4.52 10.15 2.50
N PHE A 51 3.56 9.88 1.62
CA PHE A 51 2.19 10.36 1.78
C PHE A 51 1.57 9.79 3.04
N ALA A 52 1.61 8.47 3.23
CA ALA A 52 1.04 7.82 4.40
C ALA A 52 1.66 8.28 5.73
N LEU A 53 2.98 8.59 5.76
CA LEU A 53 3.65 9.17 6.93
C LEU A 53 3.22 10.62 7.22
N ALA A 54 2.81 11.37 6.20
CA ALA A 54 2.38 12.76 6.34
C ALA A 54 0.89 12.90 6.71
N VAL A 55 0.08 11.86 6.53
CA VAL A 55 -1.35 11.88 6.89
C VAL A 55 -1.50 12.00 8.41
N PRO A 56 -2.29 12.97 8.92
CA PRO A 56 -2.60 13.06 10.34
C PRO A 56 -3.22 11.76 10.87
N LYS A 57 -2.80 11.32 12.06
CA LYS A 57 -3.19 10.00 12.62
C LYS A 57 -4.69 9.70 12.52
N ALA A 58 -5.56 10.65 12.91
CA ALA A 58 -7.01 10.47 12.87
C ALA A 58 -7.55 10.28 11.45
N GLU A 59 -7.00 10.98 10.46
CA GLU A 59 -7.35 10.81 9.05
C GLU A 59 -6.80 9.51 8.48
N GLY A 60 -5.59 9.12 8.91
CA GLY A 60 -4.97 7.84 8.55
C GLY A 60 -5.80 6.66 9.02
N GLU A 61 -6.26 6.68 10.27
CA GLU A 61 -7.18 5.67 10.82
C GLU A 61 -8.52 5.64 10.07
N ALA A 62 -9.09 6.81 9.73
CA ALA A 62 -10.33 6.89 8.96
C ALA A 62 -10.17 6.38 7.51
N TRP A 63 -9.04 6.69 6.87
CA TRP A 63 -8.69 6.20 5.54
C TRP A 63 -8.41 4.69 5.54
N GLN A 64 -7.74 4.18 6.57
CA GLN A 64 -7.51 2.74 6.77
C GLN A 64 -8.82 1.98 6.95
N ARG A 65 -9.77 2.49 7.75
CA ARG A 65 -11.13 1.91 7.86
C ARG A 65 -11.91 1.93 6.56
N ALA A 66 -11.62 2.89 5.68
CA ALA A 66 -12.10 2.93 4.31
C ALA A 66 -11.24 2.07 3.35
N PHE A 67 -10.51 1.08 3.87
CA PHE A 67 -9.63 0.18 3.13
C PHE A 67 -8.59 0.90 2.28
N THR A 68 -8.07 2.03 2.78
CA THR A 68 -7.15 2.92 2.05
C THR A 68 -7.62 3.25 0.62
N ARG A 69 -8.94 3.39 0.42
CA ARG A 69 -9.59 3.64 -0.88
C ARG A 69 -8.88 4.77 -1.64
N THR A 70 -8.45 4.47 -2.85
CA THR A 70 -7.63 5.37 -3.67
C THR A 70 -8.03 5.26 -5.14
N ILE A 71 -8.05 6.41 -5.83
CA ILE A 71 -8.32 6.49 -7.26
C ILE A 71 -7.02 6.93 -7.96
N PHE A 72 -6.51 6.10 -8.87
CA PHE A 72 -5.36 6.43 -9.71
C PHE A 72 -5.84 7.10 -11.00
N LEU A 73 -5.33 8.29 -11.27
CA LEU A 73 -5.70 9.14 -12.41
C LEU A 73 -4.47 9.39 -13.29
N ALA A 74 -4.60 9.16 -14.59
CA ALA A 74 -3.55 9.49 -15.55
C ALA A 74 -3.59 10.99 -15.85
N GLY A 75 -2.46 11.68 -15.68
CA GLY A 75 -2.36 13.11 -15.92
C GLY A 75 -0.99 13.68 -15.56
N ARG A 76 -0.78 14.97 -15.84
CA ARG A 76 0.46 15.68 -15.51
C ARG A 76 0.26 16.53 -14.26
N PRO A 77 0.88 16.22 -13.11
CA PRO A 77 0.75 17.00 -11.89
C PRO A 77 0.93 18.51 -12.07
N ASP A 78 1.96 18.94 -12.79
CA ASP A 78 2.26 20.36 -13.02
C ASP A 78 1.13 21.10 -13.75
N SER A 79 0.43 20.42 -14.66
CA SER A 79 -0.70 21.01 -15.40
C SER A 79 -1.94 21.24 -14.51
N LEU A 80 -1.98 20.61 -13.33
CA LEU A 80 -3.09 20.67 -12.38
C LEU A 80 -2.81 21.63 -11.21
N ALA A 81 -1.53 21.94 -10.94
CA ALA A 81 -1.11 22.72 -9.77
C ALA A 81 -1.77 24.11 -9.68
N GLN A 82 -2.16 24.71 -10.81
CA GLN A 82 -2.89 25.99 -10.83
C GLN A 82 -4.36 25.89 -10.38
N ARG A 83 -4.95 24.69 -10.39
CA ARG A 83 -6.38 24.45 -10.10
C ARG A 83 -6.62 23.60 -8.86
N PHE A 84 -5.67 22.73 -8.54
CA PHE A 84 -5.76 21.80 -7.42
C PHE A 84 -4.43 21.78 -6.67
N THR A 85 -4.45 22.19 -5.40
CA THR A 85 -3.30 22.07 -4.51
C THR A 85 -3.14 20.62 -4.08
N ALA A 86 -2.00 20.00 -4.40
CA ALA A 86 -1.67 18.66 -3.93
C ALA A 86 -1.18 18.71 -2.48
N ASP A 87 -1.54 17.70 -1.68
CA ASP A 87 -1.06 17.53 -0.30
C ASP A 87 0.38 17.02 -0.29
N LEU A 88 0.75 16.23 -1.31
CA LEU A 88 2.12 15.80 -1.55
C LEU A 88 2.41 15.70 -3.04
N ASN A 89 3.57 16.23 -3.45
CA ASN A 89 4.18 15.92 -4.74
C ASN A 89 5.28 14.87 -4.53
N GLY A 90 5.21 13.79 -5.30
CA GLY A 90 6.22 12.74 -5.32
C GLY A 90 7.54 13.22 -5.93
N PRO A 91 8.59 12.39 -5.84
CA PRO A 91 9.89 12.71 -6.43
C PRO A 91 9.76 13.02 -7.93
N ALA A 92 10.51 14.03 -8.39
CA ALA A 92 10.52 14.49 -9.78
C ALA A 92 9.18 14.97 -10.37
N GLY A 93 8.15 15.21 -9.54
CA GLY A 93 6.85 15.73 -10.01
C GLY A 93 6.02 14.74 -10.84
N SER A 94 6.40 13.46 -10.87
CA SER A 94 5.72 12.40 -11.63
C SER A 94 4.41 11.94 -10.99
N VAL A 95 4.24 12.19 -9.68
CA VAL A 95 3.08 11.78 -8.89
C VAL A 95 2.60 12.95 -8.03
N ALA A 96 1.29 13.16 -7.94
CA ALA A 96 0.68 14.09 -6.98
C ALA A 96 -0.46 13.42 -6.22
N TRP A 97 -0.48 13.65 -4.90
CA TRP A 97 -1.42 13.07 -3.97
C TRP A 97 -2.40 14.12 -3.44
N TYR A 98 -3.67 13.74 -3.36
CA TYR A 98 -4.77 14.57 -2.87
C TYR A 98 -5.62 13.80 -1.86
N GLY A 99 -5.86 14.39 -0.70
CA GLY A 99 -6.55 13.79 0.44
C GLY A 99 -5.60 13.32 1.55
N PRO A 100 -6.07 12.47 2.48
CA PRO A 100 -7.38 11.83 2.49
C PRO A 100 -8.53 12.84 2.63
N ALA A 101 -9.54 12.74 1.77
CA ALA A 101 -10.66 13.67 1.73
C ALA A 101 -11.98 12.94 1.46
N ARG A 102 -13.11 13.61 1.70
CA ARG A 102 -14.42 13.07 1.31
C ARG A 102 -14.53 13.02 -0.21
N GLU A 103 -15.26 12.04 -0.73
CA GLU A 103 -15.42 11.84 -2.18
C GLU A 103 -15.90 13.11 -2.92
N LYS A 104 -16.78 13.90 -2.30
CA LYS A 104 -17.27 15.17 -2.87
C LYS A 104 -16.15 16.21 -3.13
N GLN A 105 -15.07 16.18 -2.35
CA GLN A 105 -13.94 17.09 -2.49
C GLN A 105 -13.02 16.66 -3.64
N LEU A 106 -12.91 15.34 -3.90
CA LEU A 106 -12.09 14.79 -4.98
C LEU A 106 -12.83 14.73 -6.33
N ARG A 107 -14.16 14.89 -6.33
CA ARG A 107 -15.01 14.70 -7.52
C ARG A 107 -14.58 15.53 -8.72
N ASN A 108 -14.22 16.81 -8.53
CA ASN A 108 -13.84 17.68 -9.65
C ASN A 108 -12.55 17.21 -10.31
N LEU A 109 -11.55 16.82 -9.51
CA LEU A 109 -10.30 16.26 -10.00
C LEU A 109 -10.54 14.96 -10.77
N SER A 110 -11.29 14.01 -10.20
CA SER A 110 -11.57 12.71 -10.83
C SER A 110 -12.41 12.81 -12.10
N ARG A 111 -13.19 13.88 -12.30
CA ARG A 111 -13.96 14.10 -13.53
C ARG A 111 -13.13 14.70 -14.67
N MET A 112 -12.01 15.35 -14.36
CA MET A 112 -11.15 15.99 -15.35
C MET A 112 -10.13 15.04 -15.96
N LEU A 113 -9.80 13.95 -15.27
CA LEU A 113 -8.77 13.01 -15.65
C LEU A 113 -9.36 11.63 -15.91
N ARG A 114 -8.62 10.81 -16.64
CA ARG A 114 -8.99 9.41 -16.85
C ARG A 114 -8.42 8.58 -15.70
N ALA A 115 -9.25 7.72 -15.12
CA ALA A 115 -8.73 6.70 -14.21
C ALA A 115 -7.84 5.72 -14.98
N PHE A 116 -6.79 5.21 -14.34
CA PHE A 116 -6.06 4.06 -14.88
C PHE A 116 -7.01 2.87 -14.98
N GLN A 117 -7.22 2.40 -16.20
CA GLN A 117 -8.07 1.27 -16.53
C GLN A 117 -7.38 0.44 -17.61
N GLY A 118 -7.67 -0.85 -17.65
CA GLY A 118 -7.21 -1.75 -18.71
C GLY A 118 -6.35 -2.90 -18.19
N ASP A 119 -6.16 -3.87 -19.09
CA ASP A 119 -5.59 -5.19 -18.79
C ASP A 119 -4.14 -5.33 -19.23
N ALA A 120 -3.49 -4.20 -19.58
CA ALA A 120 -2.08 -4.20 -19.94
C ALA A 120 -1.26 -4.82 -18.81
N PRO A 121 -0.45 -5.86 -19.06
CA PRO A 121 0.29 -6.56 -18.03
C PRO A 121 1.32 -5.62 -17.39
N VAL A 122 1.57 -5.78 -16.10
CA VAL A 122 2.69 -5.10 -15.46
C VAL A 122 4.01 -5.67 -15.98
N LEU A 123 4.95 -4.77 -16.29
CA LEU A 123 6.35 -5.11 -16.56
C LEU A 123 7.17 -4.77 -15.32
N PRO A 124 7.52 -5.75 -14.46
CA PRO A 124 8.30 -5.46 -13.26
C PRO A 124 9.71 -4.97 -13.66
N PRO A 125 10.31 -4.07 -12.85
CA PRO A 125 11.70 -3.69 -13.05
C PRO A 125 12.63 -4.90 -12.92
N PRO A 126 13.79 -4.90 -13.59
CA PRO A 126 14.76 -5.98 -13.44
C PRO A 126 15.36 -5.95 -12.03
N GLY A 127 15.44 -7.12 -11.39
CA GLY A 127 16.05 -7.29 -10.08
C GLY A 127 15.23 -6.75 -8.91
N SER A 128 15.87 -6.58 -7.75
CA SER A 128 15.22 -6.04 -6.55
C SER A 128 15.23 -4.51 -6.57
N VAL A 129 14.11 -3.90 -6.18
CA VAL A 129 14.01 -2.45 -5.97
C VAL A 129 14.30 -2.13 -4.51
N LEU A 130 15.17 -1.17 -4.23
CA LEU A 130 15.41 -0.66 -2.87
C LEU A 130 14.66 0.65 -2.68
N VAL A 131 13.76 0.69 -1.70
CA VAL A 131 12.97 1.87 -1.34
C VAL A 131 13.42 2.34 0.03
N ARG A 132 13.75 3.63 0.18
CA ARG A 132 14.07 4.24 1.48
C ARG A 132 12.89 5.09 1.94
N ALA A 133 12.33 4.76 3.10
CA ALA A 133 11.33 5.62 3.73
C ALA A 133 11.96 6.98 4.07
N PRO A 134 11.24 8.10 3.91
CA PRO A 134 11.74 9.43 4.27
C PRO A 134 12.19 9.48 5.74
N GLY A 135 13.27 10.22 6.03
CA GLY A 135 13.81 10.39 7.38
C GLY A 135 15.27 9.93 7.50
N PRO A 136 15.92 10.17 8.67
CA PRO A 136 17.27 9.70 8.94
C PRO A 136 17.33 8.16 8.92
N PRO A 137 18.39 7.53 8.37
CA PRO A 137 18.47 6.08 8.29
C PRO A 137 18.28 5.40 9.65
N SER A 138 17.32 4.47 9.74
CA SER A 138 17.03 3.73 10.97
C SER A 138 17.90 2.47 11.14
N GLY A 139 18.53 2.01 10.06
CA GLY A 139 19.22 0.71 10.00
C GLY A 139 18.27 -0.50 9.97
N THR A 140 16.95 -0.29 9.96
CA THR A 140 15.97 -1.38 9.85
C THR A 140 15.72 -1.70 8.37
N GLU A 141 15.77 -2.99 8.04
CA GLU A 141 15.42 -3.50 6.71
C GLU A 141 14.13 -4.30 6.74
N HIS A 142 13.29 -4.14 5.72
CA HIS A 142 12.07 -4.91 5.50
C HIS A 142 12.15 -5.61 4.15
N THR A 143 11.43 -6.71 4.00
CA THR A 143 11.29 -7.38 2.70
C THR A 143 9.84 -7.30 2.25
N ALA A 144 9.62 -6.87 1.02
CA ALA A 144 8.33 -6.93 0.35
C ALA A 144 8.44 -7.81 -0.90
N THR A 145 7.46 -8.68 -1.12
CA THR A 145 7.39 -9.54 -2.31
C THR A 145 6.05 -9.32 -3.00
N ILE A 146 6.08 -9.07 -4.31
CA ILE A 146 4.90 -8.71 -5.11
C ILE A 146 4.70 -9.75 -6.22
N ALA A 147 3.48 -10.29 -6.35
CA ALA A 147 3.08 -11.11 -7.49
C ALA A 147 2.87 -10.25 -8.74
N THR A 148 3.29 -10.76 -9.89
CA THR A 148 3.23 -10.05 -11.17
C THR A 148 2.54 -10.83 -12.28
N ARG A 149 2.44 -12.17 -12.17
CA ARG A 149 1.72 -13.00 -13.14
C ARG A 149 0.24 -12.63 -13.16
N ASP A 150 -0.34 -12.40 -14.33
CA ASP A 150 -1.75 -12.07 -14.48
C ASP A 150 -2.19 -10.84 -13.65
N VAL A 151 -1.28 -9.88 -13.44
CA VAL A 151 -1.57 -8.62 -12.77
C VAL A 151 -1.51 -7.51 -13.82
N SER A 152 -2.63 -6.81 -14.02
CA SER A 152 -2.63 -5.62 -14.87
C SER A 152 -1.85 -4.48 -14.20
N PHE A 153 -1.38 -3.53 -14.99
CA PHE A 153 -0.70 -2.35 -14.47
C PHE A 153 -1.55 -1.58 -13.44
N ALA A 154 -2.86 -1.42 -13.71
CA ALA A 154 -3.79 -0.80 -12.77
C ALA A 154 -3.92 -1.63 -11.47
N GLY A 155 -4.01 -2.96 -11.58
CA GLY A 155 -4.00 -3.85 -10.43
C GLY A 155 -2.71 -3.73 -9.61
N TYR A 156 -1.56 -3.65 -10.28
CA TYR A 156 -0.27 -3.48 -9.62
C TYR A 156 -0.18 -2.18 -8.81
N LEU A 157 -0.63 -1.05 -9.36
CA LEU A 157 -0.71 0.22 -8.63
C LEU A 157 -1.56 0.07 -7.37
N VAL A 158 -2.74 -0.53 -7.50
CA VAL A 158 -3.68 -0.76 -6.39
C VAL A 158 -3.06 -1.67 -5.32
N HIS A 159 -2.52 -2.83 -5.70
CA HIS A 159 -1.98 -3.79 -4.74
C HIS A 159 -0.76 -3.26 -3.98
N THR A 160 0.15 -2.59 -4.68
CA THR A 160 1.36 -2.02 -4.07
C THR A 160 1.04 -0.80 -3.20
N HIS A 161 0.11 0.05 -3.63
CA HIS A 161 -0.42 1.14 -2.81
C HIS A 161 -0.97 0.63 -1.48
N HIS A 162 -1.92 -0.32 -1.51
CA HIS A 162 -2.51 -0.86 -0.29
C HIS A 162 -1.45 -1.51 0.61
N LEU A 163 -0.48 -2.23 0.03
CA LEU A 163 0.62 -2.83 0.80
C LEU A 163 1.40 -1.77 1.56
N PHE A 164 1.94 -0.77 0.86
CA PHE A 164 2.84 0.21 1.48
C PHE A 164 2.09 1.22 2.35
N ALA A 165 0.92 1.69 1.94
CA ALA A 165 0.12 2.63 2.73
C ALA A 165 -0.33 1.99 4.05
N GLU A 166 -0.91 0.79 4.02
CA GLU A 166 -1.38 0.13 5.25
C GLU A 166 -0.20 -0.30 6.15
N ALA A 167 0.90 -0.80 5.58
CA ALA A 167 2.09 -1.11 6.38
C ALA A 167 2.65 0.14 7.10
N THR A 168 2.60 1.29 6.44
CA THR A 168 3.02 2.57 7.02
C THR A 168 2.05 3.04 8.10
N LEU A 169 0.73 3.02 7.83
CA LEU A 169 -0.30 3.43 8.78
C LEU A 169 -0.34 2.54 10.04
N ARG A 170 -0.03 1.24 9.90
CA ARG A 170 0.15 0.30 11.02
C ARG A 170 1.48 0.48 11.76
N GLY A 171 2.38 1.32 11.26
CA GLY A 171 3.70 1.56 11.86
C GLY A 171 4.71 0.43 11.66
N LEU A 172 4.46 -0.48 10.71
CA LEU A 172 5.43 -1.51 10.30
C LEU A 172 6.60 -0.86 9.56
N ILE A 173 6.29 0.06 8.64
CA ILE A 173 7.27 0.95 8.02
C ILE A 173 7.30 2.25 8.81
N ARG A 174 8.49 2.67 9.24
CA ARG A 174 8.74 3.92 9.96
C ARG A 174 9.69 4.81 9.15
N PRO A 175 9.78 6.12 9.51
CA PRO A 175 10.76 7.00 8.89
C PRO A 175 12.17 6.42 8.93
N GLY A 176 12.89 6.50 7.80
CA GLY A 176 14.27 6.02 7.69
C GLY A 176 14.47 4.52 7.44
N ASP A 177 13.41 3.72 7.48
CA ASP A 177 13.46 2.28 7.19
C ASP A 177 13.80 2.02 5.71
N THR A 178 14.47 0.90 5.43
CA THR A 178 14.77 0.46 4.06
C THR A 178 13.92 -0.75 3.70
N ILE A 179 13.29 -0.74 2.54
CA ILE A 179 12.46 -1.84 2.04
C ILE A 179 13.09 -2.40 0.78
N ARG A 180 13.44 -3.69 0.83
CA ARG A 180 13.81 -4.46 -0.35
C ARG A 180 12.55 -5.05 -0.97
N VAL A 181 12.28 -4.69 -2.21
CA VAL A 181 11.10 -5.15 -2.95
C VAL A 181 11.53 -6.14 -4.02
N GLU A 182 10.96 -7.34 -3.98
CA GLU A 182 11.14 -8.40 -4.95
C GLU A 182 9.86 -8.63 -5.74
N HIS A 183 10.01 -8.86 -7.04
CA HIS A 183 8.91 -9.23 -7.93
C HIS A 183 9.01 -10.71 -8.26
N ARG A 184 7.91 -11.43 -8.07
CA ARG A 184 7.80 -12.86 -8.41
C ARG A 184 6.58 -13.08 -9.29
N GLY A 185 6.58 -14.15 -10.08
CA GLY A 185 5.40 -14.53 -10.86
C GLY A 185 4.22 -14.80 -9.94
N GLU A 186 4.42 -15.72 -9.00
CA GLU A 186 3.46 -16.06 -7.94
C GLU A 186 4.12 -15.98 -6.56
N LEU A 187 3.29 -15.82 -5.53
CA LEU A 187 3.71 -15.82 -4.13
C LEU A 187 3.32 -17.15 -3.51
N ASP A 188 4.23 -18.11 -3.60
CA ASP A 188 4.08 -19.46 -3.07
C ASP A 188 5.32 -19.89 -2.27
N GLY A 189 5.31 -21.16 -1.83
CA GLY A 189 6.42 -21.77 -1.11
C GLY A 189 6.44 -21.54 0.41
N PRO A 190 7.43 -22.12 1.11
CA PRO A 190 7.44 -22.21 2.57
C PRO A 190 7.49 -20.86 3.28
N LEU A 191 8.34 -19.93 2.82
CA LEU A 191 8.50 -18.61 3.45
C LEU A 191 7.21 -17.78 3.38
N ILE A 192 6.51 -17.82 2.23
CA ILE A 192 5.23 -17.15 2.07
C ILE A 192 4.18 -17.77 2.98
N ARG A 193 4.12 -19.11 3.09
CA ARG A 193 3.20 -19.79 4.01
C ARG A 193 3.47 -19.44 5.47
N THR A 194 4.73 -19.32 5.87
CA THR A 194 5.09 -18.86 7.22
C THR A 194 4.58 -17.44 7.46
N ALA A 195 4.77 -16.52 6.51
CA ALA A 195 4.29 -15.14 6.64
C ALA A 195 2.75 -15.01 6.72
N LEU A 196 2.00 -16.03 6.31
CA LEU A 196 0.54 -16.08 6.43
C LEU A 196 0.06 -16.66 7.76
N ASP A 197 0.95 -17.07 8.66
CA ASP A 197 0.56 -17.47 10.01
C ASP A 197 -0.13 -16.30 10.73
N PRO A 198 -1.39 -16.46 11.19
CA PRO A 198 -2.09 -15.41 11.94
C PRO A 198 -1.31 -14.91 13.16
N ALA A 199 -0.47 -15.75 13.78
CA ALA A 199 0.37 -15.36 14.90
C ALA A 199 1.46 -14.33 14.51
N LEU A 200 1.80 -14.23 13.23
CA LEU A 200 2.76 -13.25 12.70
C LEU A 200 2.09 -11.98 12.15
N ALA A 201 0.76 -11.89 12.18
CA ALA A 201 0.01 -10.73 11.68
C ALA A 201 0.51 -9.36 12.21
N PRO A 202 0.98 -9.22 13.47
CA PRO A 202 1.54 -7.96 13.95
C PRO A 202 2.84 -7.51 13.28
N GLY A 203 3.57 -8.44 12.63
CA GLY A 203 4.84 -8.16 11.94
C GLY A 203 4.76 -8.25 10.41
N VAL A 204 3.57 -8.53 9.87
CA VAL A 204 3.36 -8.78 8.44
C VAL A 204 2.20 -7.94 7.91
N GLN A 205 2.39 -7.35 6.73
CA GLN A 205 1.30 -6.77 5.94
C GLN A 205 1.07 -7.64 4.71
N THR A 206 -0.17 -8.09 4.51
CA THR A 206 -0.56 -8.89 3.34
C THR A 206 -1.54 -8.12 2.47
N ARG A 207 -1.47 -8.33 1.15
CA ARG A 207 -2.51 -7.94 0.19
C ARG A 207 -3.19 -9.19 -0.35
N ILE A 208 -4.25 -9.60 0.35
CA ILE A 208 -5.10 -10.73 -0.04
C ILE A 208 -6.43 -10.16 -0.57
N THR A 209 -6.86 -10.63 -1.72
CA THR A 209 -8.20 -10.35 -2.28
C THR A 209 -8.58 -11.44 -3.29
N HIS A 210 -9.75 -11.34 -3.90
CA HIS A 210 -10.20 -12.33 -4.88
C HIS A 210 -9.28 -12.36 -6.11
N ASP A 211 -9.09 -13.54 -6.71
CA ASP A 211 -8.40 -13.67 -8.00
C ASP A 211 -9.29 -13.06 -9.09
N GLY A 212 -8.72 -12.17 -9.91
CA GLY A 212 -9.47 -11.56 -11.02
C GLY A 212 -9.94 -12.56 -12.07
N ARG A 213 -9.32 -13.75 -12.13
CA ARG A 213 -9.68 -14.85 -13.04
C ARG A 213 -10.66 -15.85 -12.44
N ASP A 214 -10.70 -15.92 -11.12
CA ASP A 214 -11.57 -16.83 -10.36
C ASP A 214 -12.04 -16.10 -9.09
N PRO A 215 -13.17 -15.38 -9.19
CA PRO A 215 -13.67 -14.55 -8.09
C PRO A 215 -14.00 -15.33 -6.82
N ASP A 216 -14.18 -16.65 -6.90
CA ASP A 216 -14.48 -17.51 -5.75
C ASP A 216 -13.22 -17.92 -4.97
N ARG A 217 -12.03 -17.52 -5.45
CA ARG A 217 -10.74 -17.85 -4.84
C ARG A 217 -10.01 -16.63 -4.33
N LEU A 218 -9.37 -16.77 -3.16
CA LEU A 218 -8.43 -15.78 -2.66
C LEU A 218 -7.05 -15.96 -3.29
N ARG A 219 -6.37 -14.82 -3.48
CA ARG A 219 -5.01 -14.72 -3.98
C ARG A 219 -4.21 -13.73 -3.14
N LEU A 220 -2.95 -14.09 -2.85
CA LEU A 220 -1.96 -13.20 -2.27
C LEU A 220 -1.25 -12.43 -3.41
N TYR A 221 -1.43 -11.12 -3.45
CA TYR A 221 -0.81 -10.25 -4.45
C TYR A 221 0.47 -9.60 -3.95
N ALA A 222 0.59 -9.38 -2.64
CA ALA A 222 1.80 -8.85 -2.05
C ALA A 222 1.91 -9.22 -0.57
N VAL A 223 3.13 -9.30 -0.07
CA VAL A 223 3.43 -9.45 1.36
C VAL A 223 4.62 -8.57 1.72
N LEU A 224 4.56 -7.95 2.90
CA LEU A 224 5.67 -7.25 3.51
C LEU A 224 5.92 -7.86 4.89
N VAL A 225 7.15 -8.28 5.14
CA VAL A 225 7.60 -8.81 6.42
C VAL A 225 8.53 -7.78 7.05
N ALA A 226 8.19 -7.34 8.26
CA ALA A 226 9.02 -6.40 8.98
C ALA A 226 10.28 -7.10 9.51
N GLY A 227 11.47 -6.55 9.23
CA GLY A 227 12.72 -7.08 9.77
C GLY A 227 13.04 -6.60 11.18
N ARG A 228 12.16 -5.77 11.78
CA ARG A 228 12.25 -5.41 13.19
C ARG A 228 12.01 -6.67 14.03
N LYS A 229 13.06 -7.20 14.63
CA LYS A 229 12.91 -8.20 15.71
C LYS A 229 12.09 -7.53 16.81
N GLY A 230 11.00 -8.18 17.22
CA GLY A 230 10.02 -7.58 18.11
C GLY A 230 10.70 -6.97 19.33
N ASP A 231 10.55 -5.66 19.50
CA ASP A 231 10.72 -4.99 20.78
C ASP A 231 10.00 -3.64 20.79
N GLU A 232 9.48 -3.38 22.00
CA GLU A 232 8.73 -2.28 22.60
C GLU A 232 8.10 -1.19 21.71
N PRO A 233 6.84 -0.79 22.01
CA PRO A 233 6.21 0.36 21.39
C PRO A 233 7.09 1.61 21.57
N CYS A 234 7.30 2.32 20.46
CA CYS A 234 8.06 3.56 20.41
C CYS A 234 7.52 4.51 21.50
N LYS A 235 8.35 4.84 22.51
CA LYS A 235 8.01 5.91 23.44
C LYS A 235 7.85 7.20 22.63
N PRO A 236 6.70 7.90 22.73
CA PRO A 236 6.53 9.16 22.04
C PRO A 236 7.56 10.15 22.58
N THR A 237 8.37 10.71 21.70
CA THR A 237 9.21 11.87 22.02
C THR A 237 8.28 13.02 22.38
N ALA A 238 8.34 13.45 23.64
CA ALA A 238 7.70 14.67 24.09
C ALA A 238 8.20 15.85 23.24
N SER A 239 7.27 16.59 22.65
CA SER A 239 7.51 17.92 22.11
C SER A 239 7.44 18.95 23.22
#